data_AF-A0AAV7BCA3-F1
#
_entry.id   AF-A0AAV7BCA3-F1
#
_cell.length_a   1.000
_cell.length_b   1.000
_cell.length_c   1.000
_cell.angle_alpha   90.00
_cell.angle_beta   90.00
_cell.angle_gamma   90.00
#
_symmetry.space_group_name_H-M   'P 1'
#
loop_
_entity.id
_entity.type
_entity.pdbx_description
1 polymer ?
#
loop_
_entity_poly.entity_id
_entity_poly.type
_entity_poly.pdbx_seq_one_letter_code
_entity_poly.pdbx_strand_id
1 'polypeptide(L)'
;MRSLWISQLWILAAVFYDAGGQQPKQDPGGVIKLPGDFSKCLGFTGVRGTTDGKNFVVAFRLSRSSADKIPNKCVFINSEAPASVTLNNPYFKKEIMMDEGQTAVVPITTNTEPTGSTKTTDTVMIEADTNISIMSQTDGNGCGDFTFISPLDNLGMEYYIMAPPNGPMGQSTQIILISLKSKADINLYVTGSVTSNGRKYSKGETITLNLMPNESFEIRSQENLSGTKVVANQDIAVIAGFTFSQNNAESCSHFYGLWPITSWRTYFLIPGDSIQSENDIVYVMASQNTTITYKSGTGQVTMEVGAGKLGQIKPTQFTPLSIQSNHGIQVLRYGLKPTYENVAGEASASG
;
A
#
# COMPACT_ATOMS: atom_id res chain seq x y z
N MET A 1 -38.62 -5.22 -6.53
CA MET A 1 -38.42 -5.95 -5.26
C MET A 1 -37.03 -6.56 -5.30
N ARG A 2 -36.24 -6.30 -4.27
CA ARG A 2 -34.79 -6.58 -4.17
C ARG A 2 -34.52 -8.09 -4.20
N SER A 3 -33.57 -8.55 -5.01
CA SER A 3 -32.87 -9.81 -4.80
C SER A 3 -31.44 -9.50 -4.35
N LEU A 4 -31.16 -9.81 -3.08
CA LEU A 4 -29.79 -9.89 -2.56
C LEU A 4 -29.17 -11.18 -3.12
N TRP A 5 -28.11 -11.05 -3.91
CA TRP A 5 -27.20 -12.16 -4.21
C TRP A 5 -25.96 -12.00 -3.34
N ILE A 6 -25.96 -12.71 -2.20
CA ILE A 6 -24.76 -13.02 -1.44
C ILE A 6 -24.13 -14.23 -2.15
N SER A 7 -23.15 -13.99 -3.02
CA SER A 7 -22.33 -15.07 -3.59
C SER A 7 -20.98 -15.12 -2.86
N GLN A 8 -20.90 -16.07 -1.93
CA GLN A 8 -19.73 -16.89 -1.60
C GLN A 8 -18.34 -16.27 -1.86
N LEU A 9 -17.72 -15.74 -0.80
CA LEU A 9 -16.27 -15.57 -0.73
C LEU A 9 -15.61 -16.96 -0.61
N TRP A 10 -14.99 -17.41 -1.68
CA TRP A 10 -13.95 -18.44 -1.65
C TRP A 10 -12.69 -17.89 -2.33
N ILE A 11 -11.55 -18.05 -1.63
CA ILE A 11 -10.16 -18.12 -2.13
C ILE A 11 -9.41 -16.80 -2.37
N LEU A 12 -8.43 -16.52 -1.49
CA LEU A 12 -6.99 -16.59 -1.81
C LEU A 12 -6.18 -16.53 -0.49
N ALA A 13 -5.67 -17.69 -0.08
CA ALA A 13 -4.57 -17.77 0.86
C ALA A 13 -3.29 -17.45 0.08
N ALA A 14 -2.60 -16.36 0.40
CA ALA A 14 -1.21 -16.19 -0.01
C ALA A 14 -0.37 -17.16 0.83
N VAL A 15 -0.16 -18.36 0.29
CA VAL A 15 0.77 -19.35 0.84
C VAL A 15 2.17 -18.95 0.38
N PHE A 16 2.98 -18.39 1.27
CA PHE A 16 4.42 -18.34 1.08
C PHE A 16 4.99 -19.70 1.53
N TYR A 17 5.55 -20.45 0.58
CA TYR A 17 6.37 -21.61 0.90
C TYR A 17 7.76 -21.10 1.30
N ASP A 18 8.15 -21.35 2.55
CA ASP A 18 9.57 -21.35 2.93
C ASP A 18 10.27 -22.48 2.16
N ALA A 19 11.53 -22.29 1.80
CA ALA A 19 12.35 -23.13 0.93
C ALA A 19 12.66 -24.55 1.49
N GLY A 20 11.82 -25.06 2.40
CA GLY A 20 11.91 -26.35 3.05
C GLY A 20 10.67 -27.25 2.91
N GLY A 21 9.67 -26.90 2.09
CA GLY A 21 8.58 -27.82 1.73
C GLY A 21 7.70 -28.30 2.89
N GLN A 22 7.62 -27.58 4.00
CA GLN A 22 6.69 -27.90 5.08
C GLN A 22 5.31 -27.27 4.81
N GLN A 23 4.25 -28.05 5.04
CA GLN A 23 2.86 -27.56 5.01
C GLN A 23 2.68 -26.35 5.95
N PRO A 24 1.84 -25.36 5.61
CA PRO A 24 1.50 -24.28 6.52
C PRO A 24 0.90 -24.85 7.81
N LYS A 25 1.51 -24.53 8.95
CA LYS A 25 0.93 -24.82 10.27
C LYS A 25 -0.44 -24.16 10.36
N GLN A 26 -1.46 -24.92 10.75
CA GLN A 26 -2.74 -24.34 11.18
C GLN A 26 -2.48 -23.32 12.28
N ASP A 27 -3.10 -22.15 12.15
CA ASP A 27 -2.96 -21.01 13.05
C ASP A 27 -3.44 -21.39 14.47
N PRO A 28 -2.56 -21.51 15.49
CA PRO A 28 -2.97 -21.87 16.85
C PRO A 28 -3.47 -20.65 17.64
N GLY A 29 -3.20 -19.43 17.18
CA GLY A 29 -3.49 -18.20 17.90
C GLY A 29 -4.91 -17.71 17.65
N GLY A 30 -5.72 -17.59 18.71
CA GLY A 30 -7.05 -17.01 18.61
C GLY A 30 -7.04 -15.56 18.11
N VAL A 31 -8.21 -15.06 17.66
CA VAL A 31 -8.38 -13.65 17.27
C VAL A 31 -8.76 -12.81 18.48
N ILE A 32 -7.98 -11.77 18.79
CA ILE A 32 -8.37 -10.76 19.78
C ILE A 32 -9.31 -9.76 19.12
N LYS A 33 -10.56 -9.74 19.59
CA LYS A 33 -11.56 -8.73 19.24
C LYS A 33 -11.66 -7.68 20.35
N LEU A 34 -11.08 -6.50 20.14
CA LEU A 34 -11.19 -5.36 21.06
C LEU A 34 -12.58 -4.70 21.00
N PRO A 35 -13.08 -4.05 22.08
CA PRO A 35 -14.39 -3.39 22.07
C PRO A 35 -14.55 -2.42 20.88
N GLY A 36 -15.60 -2.62 20.07
CA GLY A 36 -15.86 -1.86 18.84
C GLY A 36 -16.88 -2.56 17.95
N ASP A 37 -17.32 -1.88 16.89
CA ASP A 37 -18.24 -2.47 15.91
C ASP A 37 -17.46 -3.30 14.88
N PHE A 38 -17.47 -4.62 15.05
CA PHE A 38 -16.83 -5.58 14.15
C PHE A 38 -17.61 -5.89 12.88
N SER A 39 -18.89 -5.48 12.79
CA SER A 39 -19.66 -5.64 11.53
C SER A 39 -19.01 -4.89 10.36
N LYS A 40 -18.03 -4.05 10.68
CA LYS A 40 -17.28 -3.13 9.84
C LYS A 40 -15.90 -3.63 9.43
N CYS A 41 -15.33 -4.61 10.14
CA CYS A 41 -14.04 -5.21 9.78
C CYS A 41 -14.30 -6.55 9.08
N LEU A 42 -14.08 -6.63 7.77
CA LEU A 42 -14.28 -7.89 7.05
C LEU A 42 -13.29 -8.93 7.58
N GLY A 43 -13.80 -10.13 7.87
CA GLY A 43 -13.02 -11.20 8.46
C GLY A 43 -12.01 -11.76 7.48
N PHE A 44 -10.72 -11.56 7.78
CA PHE A 44 -9.62 -12.37 7.28
C PHE A 44 -8.98 -13.07 8.49
N THR A 45 -8.93 -14.39 8.46
CA THR A 45 -8.07 -15.19 9.34
C THR A 45 -6.87 -15.60 8.52
N GLY A 46 -5.67 -15.13 8.87
CA GLY A 46 -4.42 -15.68 8.34
C GLY A 46 -3.88 -15.03 7.06
N VAL A 47 -3.75 -13.70 7.01
CA VAL A 47 -2.80 -13.09 6.05
C VAL A 47 -1.53 -12.71 6.81
N ARG A 48 -0.48 -13.52 6.65
CA ARG A 48 0.86 -13.25 7.14
C ARG A 48 1.56 -12.32 6.13
N GLY A 49 1.88 -11.11 6.57
CA GLY A 49 2.54 -10.09 5.74
C GLY A 49 4.05 -10.17 5.80
N THR A 50 4.72 -9.65 4.77
CA THR A 50 6.18 -9.59 4.61
C THR A 50 6.85 -8.40 5.33
N THR A 51 6.12 -7.72 6.21
CA THR A 51 6.57 -6.51 6.89
C THR A 51 6.74 -6.80 8.38
N ASP A 52 7.93 -7.20 8.78
CA ASP A 52 8.30 -7.38 10.18
C ASP A 52 8.97 -6.10 10.71
N GLY A 53 8.44 -5.55 11.79
CA GLY A 53 9.05 -4.43 12.49
C GLY A 53 8.32 -4.06 13.75
N LYS A 54 8.78 -2.98 14.40
CA LYS A 54 8.28 -2.55 15.71
C LYS A 54 7.49 -1.27 15.68
N ASN A 55 7.74 -0.43 14.69
CA ASN A 55 7.12 0.89 14.60
C ASN A 55 6.48 1.01 13.22
N PHE A 56 5.25 1.50 13.18
CA PHE A 56 4.49 1.71 11.96
C PHE A 56 3.70 3.01 12.05
N VAL A 57 3.34 3.55 10.88
CA VAL A 57 2.36 4.63 10.77
C VAL A 57 1.29 4.26 9.76
N VAL A 58 0.03 4.43 10.15
CA VAL A 58 -1.12 4.19 9.30
C VAL A 58 -1.84 5.51 9.07
N ALA A 59 -2.13 5.84 7.81
CA ALA A 59 -3.04 6.92 7.46
C ALA A 59 -4.22 6.35 6.67
N PHE A 60 -5.42 6.79 7.01
CA PHE A 60 -6.63 6.38 6.32
C PHE A 60 -7.08 7.49 5.36
N ARG A 61 -7.62 7.06 4.22
CA ARG A 61 -8.18 7.96 3.21
C ARG A 61 -9.48 8.63 3.73
N LEU A 62 -9.70 9.89 3.34
CA LEU A 62 -11.04 10.48 3.30
C LEU A 62 -11.98 9.71 2.37
N SER A 63 -13.00 9.05 2.91
CA SER A 63 -14.13 8.62 2.09
C SER A 63 -15.04 9.80 1.84
N ARG A 64 -15.19 10.21 0.57
CA ARG A 64 -16.31 11.06 0.17
C ARG A 64 -17.57 10.20 0.09
N SER A 65 -18.08 9.73 1.21
CA SER A 65 -19.49 9.34 1.27
C SER A 65 -20.33 10.59 1.49
N SER A 66 -21.58 10.57 1.01
CA SER A 66 -22.64 11.40 1.60
C SER A 66 -22.59 11.31 3.13
N ALA A 67 -23.01 12.35 3.83
CA ALA A 67 -22.85 12.60 5.27
C ALA A 67 -23.25 11.48 6.26
N ASP A 68 -23.73 10.32 5.78
CA ASP A 68 -24.32 9.24 6.57
C ASP A 68 -23.54 7.90 6.55
N LYS A 69 -22.39 7.78 5.88
CA LYS A 69 -21.61 6.51 5.82
C LYS A 69 -20.10 6.66 6.02
N ILE A 70 -19.68 6.88 7.27
CA ILE A 70 -18.27 6.83 7.66
C ILE A 70 -17.66 5.49 7.18
N PRO A 71 -16.55 5.50 6.41
CA PRO A 71 -15.92 4.29 5.91
C PRO A 71 -15.42 3.45 7.09
N ASN A 72 -15.50 2.14 6.95
CA ASN A 72 -15.01 1.25 7.98
C ASN A 72 -13.50 1.16 7.88
N LYS A 73 -12.81 1.48 8.97
CA LYS A 73 -11.34 1.47 9.05
C LYS A 73 -10.93 0.47 10.10
N CYS A 74 -10.06 -0.46 9.74
CA CYS A 74 -9.56 -1.45 10.68
C CYS A 74 -8.05 -1.62 10.51
N VAL A 75 -7.37 -1.77 11.63
CA VAL A 75 -5.96 -2.19 11.67
C VAL A 75 -5.92 -3.63 12.13
N PHE A 76 -5.23 -4.47 11.37
CA PHE A 76 -4.93 -5.86 11.68
C PHE A 76 -3.46 -5.94 12.09
N ILE A 77 -3.22 -6.59 13.23
CA ILE A 77 -1.91 -6.71 13.84
C ILE A 77 -1.66 -8.19 14.07
N ASN A 78 -0.62 -8.72 13.44
CA ASN A 78 -0.22 -10.12 13.65
C ASN A 78 1.12 -10.16 14.39
N SER A 79 1.24 -11.08 15.34
CA SER A 79 2.48 -11.32 16.08
C SER A 79 2.81 -12.80 16.14
N GLU A 80 4.06 -13.16 15.84
CA GLU A 80 4.58 -14.54 15.96
C GLU A 80 5.36 -14.73 17.28
N ALA A 81 5.20 -13.81 18.22
CA ALA A 81 5.74 -13.87 19.58
C ALA A 81 4.80 -13.11 20.54
N PRO A 82 4.92 -13.29 21.86
CA PRO A 82 4.26 -12.39 22.80
C PRO A 82 4.65 -10.93 22.52
N ALA A 83 3.66 -10.04 22.48
CA ALA A 83 3.86 -8.64 22.12
C ALA A 83 3.00 -7.70 22.96
N SER A 84 3.57 -6.56 23.32
CA SER A 84 2.85 -5.38 23.81
C SER A 84 2.80 -4.34 22.72
N VAL A 85 1.59 -4.00 22.26
CA VAL A 85 1.37 -3.09 21.14
C VAL A 85 0.58 -1.88 21.60
N THR A 86 1.09 -0.69 21.29
CA THR A 86 0.43 0.59 21.53
C THR A 86 0.03 1.22 20.20
N LEU A 87 -1.25 1.52 20.03
CA LEU A 87 -1.75 2.37 18.96
C LEU A 87 -2.06 3.73 19.54
N ASN A 88 -1.54 4.77 18.92
CA ASN A 88 -1.67 6.14 19.41
C ASN A 88 -2.00 7.12 18.28
N ASN A 89 -2.94 7.99 18.56
CA ASN A 89 -3.35 9.12 17.74
C ASN A 89 -3.77 10.26 18.71
N PRO A 90 -3.76 11.54 18.32
CA PRO A 90 -4.18 12.64 19.19
C PRO A 90 -5.54 12.49 19.88
N TYR A 91 -6.44 11.67 19.34
CA TYR A 91 -7.79 11.45 19.86
C TYR A 91 -7.98 10.13 20.61
N PHE A 92 -7.05 9.17 20.50
CA PHE A 92 -7.16 7.89 21.21
C PHE A 92 -5.80 7.22 21.44
N LYS A 93 -5.73 6.45 22.54
CA LYS A 93 -4.64 5.53 22.83
C LYS A 93 -5.22 4.14 23.12
N LYS A 94 -4.66 3.10 22.51
CA LYS A 94 -5.04 1.71 22.74
C LYS A 94 -3.80 0.88 23.00
N GLU A 95 -3.83 0.09 24.08
CA GLU A 95 -2.79 -0.87 24.42
C GLU A 95 -3.36 -2.28 24.27
N ILE A 96 -2.57 -3.18 23.69
CA ILE A 96 -2.95 -4.56 23.38
C ILE A 96 -1.81 -5.46 23.83
N MET A 97 -2.15 -6.47 24.63
CA MET A 97 -1.26 -7.59 24.91
C MET A 97 -1.67 -8.74 24.01
N MET A 98 -0.69 -9.32 23.31
CA MET A 98 -0.88 -10.41 22.36
C MET A 98 -0.01 -11.59 22.77
N ASP A 99 -0.56 -12.80 22.69
CA ASP A 99 0.19 -14.04 22.76
C ASP A 99 0.75 -14.41 21.37
N GLU A 100 1.66 -15.38 21.34
CA GLU A 100 2.23 -15.93 20.11
C GLU A 100 1.15 -16.43 19.14
N GLY A 101 1.28 -16.04 17.86
CA GLY A 101 0.39 -16.43 16.78
C GLY A 101 -0.94 -15.68 16.78
N GLN A 102 -1.19 -14.74 17.71
CA GLN A 102 -2.46 -14.02 17.74
C GLN A 102 -2.53 -12.93 16.68
N THR A 103 -3.76 -12.70 16.22
CA THR A 103 -4.14 -11.53 15.40
C THR A 103 -5.06 -10.63 16.20
N ALA A 104 -4.71 -9.36 16.35
CA ALA A 104 -5.58 -8.33 16.91
C ALA A 104 -6.22 -7.48 15.80
N VAL A 105 -7.51 -7.22 15.92
CA VAL A 105 -8.26 -6.36 14.99
C VAL A 105 -8.76 -5.12 15.74
N VAL A 106 -8.36 -3.95 15.26
CA VAL A 106 -8.65 -2.65 15.89
C VAL A 106 -9.49 -1.79 14.94
N PRO A 107 -10.80 -1.61 15.22
CA PRO A 107 -11.62 -0.63 14.51
C PRO A 107 -11.15 0.80 14.84
N ILE A 108 -10.96 1.63 13.82
CA ILE A 108 -10.59 3.04 13.96
C ILE A 108 -11.85 3.88 13.77
N THR A 109 -12.40 4.39 14.88
CA THR A 109 -13.70 5.08 14.92
C THR A 109 -13.60 6.61 14.83
N THR A 110 -12.39 7.15 14.88
CA THR A 110 -12.14 8.59 14.82
C THR A 110 -12.01 9.07 13.36
N ASN A 111 -12.32 10.34 13.11
CA ASN A 111 -12.13 10.99 11.81
C ASN A 111 -10.63 11.22 11.54
N THR A 112 -9.87 10.13 11.40
CA THR A 112 -8.43 10.14 11.12
C THR A 112 -8.18 10.19 9.61
N GLU A 113 -8.72 11.22 8.96
CA GLU A 113 -8.66 11.36 7.51
C GLU A 113 -8.03 12.72 7.18
N PRO A 114 -6.79 12.76 6.68
CA PRO A 114 -6.15 14.01 6.27
C PRO A 114 -7.04 14.75 5.26
N THR A 115 -7.46 15.97 5.58
CA THR A 115 -8.42 16.72 4.75
C THR A 115 -7.73 17.64 3.75
N GLY A 116 -7.53 17.14 2.53
CA GLY A 116 -7.08 17.96 1.40
C GLY A 116 -5.77 18.70 1.72
N SER A 117 -5.62 19.92 1.20
CA SER A 117 -4.38 20.70 1.31
C SER A 117 -4.04 21.18 2.73
N THR A 118 -4.64 20.64 3.78
CA THR A 118 -4.33 21.03 5.16
C THR A 118 -3.42 19.98 5.79
N LYS A 119 -2.41 20.42 6.54
CA LYS A 119 -1.59 19.51 7.35
C LYS A 119 -2.43 18.99 8.51
N THR A 120 -2.33 17.70 8.80
CA THR A 120 -3.04 17.10 9.95
C THR A 120 -2.16 16.08 10.66
N THR A 121 -2.46 15.83 11.94
CA THR A 121 -1.83 14.76 12.73
C THR A 121 -2.74 13.52 12.82
N ASP A 122 -3.56 13.32 11.78
CA ASP A 122 -4.63 12.32 11.73
C ASP A 122 -4.10 10.94 11.27
N THR A 123 -2.93 10.56 11.77
CA THR A 123 -2.33 9.24 11.57
C THR A 123 -2.43 8.41 12.84
N VAL A 124 -2.30 7.09 12.70
CA VAL A 124 -2.20 6.16 13.81
C VAL A 124 -0.78 5.66 13.87
N MET A 125 -0.06 6.05 14.93
CA MET A 125 1.26 5.51 15.25
C MET A 125 1.07 4.17 15.96
N ILE A 126 1.83 3.17 15.56
CA ILE A 126 1.80 1.83 16.16
C ILE A 126 3.21 1.50 16.60
N GLU A 127 3.36 1.17 17.88
CA GLU A 127 4.64 0.82 18.50
C GLU A 127 4.50 -0.53 19.22
N ALA A 128 5.50 -1.39 19.06
CA ALA A 128 5.56 -2.70 19.68
C ALA A 128 6.95 -2.99 20.26
N ASP A 129 6.98 -3.83 21.29
CA ASP A 129 8.23 -4.29 21.90
C ASP A 129 8.91 -5.42 21.11
N THR A 130 8.13 -6.19 20.36
CA THR A 130 8.57 -7.27 19.45
C THR A 130 8.15 -7.00 18.01
N ASN A 131 8.71 -7.78 17.07
CA ASN A 131 8.37 -7.64 15.66
C ASN A 131 6.93 -8.11 15.42
N ILE A 132 6.16 -7.25 14.78
CA ILE A 132 4.78 -7.50 14.37
C ILE A 132 4.64 -7.16 12.88
N SER A 133 3.53 -7.60 12.28
CA SER A 133 3.11 -7.15 10.95
C SER A 133 1.78 -6.41 11.01
N ILE A 134 1.67 -5.37 10.18
CA ILE A 134 0.51 -4.49 10.15
C ILE A 134 -0.14 -4.50 8.77
N MET A 135 -1.46 -4.65 8.78
CA MET A 135 -2.32 -4.43 7.62
C MET A 135 -3.44 -3.45 7.98
N SER A 136 -3.73 -2.50 7.11
CA SER A 136 -4.89 -1.63 7.25
C SER A 136 -5.97 -2.01 6.25
N GLN A 137 -7.23 -1.95 6.67
CA GLN A 137 -8.40 -2.03 5.81
C GLN A 137 -9.12 -0.69 5.78
N THR A 138 -9.51 -0.27 4.58
CA THR A 138 -10.51 0.79 4.40
C THR A 138 -11.62 0.26 3.50
N ASP A 139 -12.86 0.22 3.99
CA ASP A 139 -14.05 -0.13 3.19
C ASP A 139 -14.90 1.11 2.93
N GLY A 140 -15.05 1.44 1.65
CA GLY A 140 -15.98 2.43 1.15
C GLY A 140 -16.97 1.78 0.18
N ASN A 141 -18.26 1.79 0.53
CA ASN A 141 -19.37 1.43 -0.35
C ASN A 141 -19.20 0.08 -1.10
N GLY A 142 -18.73 -0.98 -0.42
CA GLY A 142 -18.65 -2.33 -1.02
C GLY A 142 -17.30 -2.67 -1.67
N CYS A 143 -16.34 -1.75 -1.62
CA CYS A 143 -14.95 -1.96 -2.01
C CYS A 143 -14.04 -1.88 -0.78
N GLY A 144 -13.72 -3.03 -0.19
CA GLY A 144 -12.69 -3.14 0.85
C GLY A 144 -11.30 -3.21 0.23
N ASP A 145 -10.43 -2.26 0.58
CA ASP A 145 -9.01 -2.27 0.21
C ASP A 145 -8.17 -2.66 1.43
N PHE A 146 -7.18 -3.52 1.20
CA PHE A 146 -6.22 -3.93 2.23
C PHE A 146 -4.83 -3.50 1.82
N THR A 147 -4.10 -2.96 2.78
CA THR A 147 -2.76 -2.43 2.56
C THR A 147 -1.82 -2.96 3.63
N PHE A 148 -0.72 -3.59 3.21
CA PHE A 148 0.40 -3.85 4.10
C PHE A 148 1.15 -2.55 4.39
N ILE A 149 1.52 -2.35 5.66
CA ILE A 149 2.18 -1.14 6.12
C ILE A 149 3.66 -1.44 6.35
N SER A 150 4.53 -0.70 5.67
CA SER A 150 5.97 -0.81 5.85
C SER A 150 6.39 -0.33 7.25
N PRO A 151 7.33 -1.02 7.92
CA PRO A 151 7.86 -0.57 9.19
C PRO A 151 8.69 0.71 9.02
N LEU A 152 8.71 1.56 10.05
CA LEU A 152 9.37 2.87 9.98
C LEU A 152 10.88 2.76 9.72
N ASP A 153 11.53 1.67 10.14
CA ASP A 153 12.96 1.45 9.96
C ASP A 153 13.35 1.19 8.50
N ASN A 154 12.37 0.92 7.63
CA ASN A 154 12.59 0.69 6.19
C ASN A 154 12.14 1.89 5.32
N LEU A 155 11.88 3.03 5.94
CA LEU A 155 11.58 4.27 5.24
C LEU A 155 12.86 4.97 4.75
N GLY A 156 12.71 6.04 4.00
CA GLY A 156 13.82 6.76 3.40
C GLY A 156 13.43 8.17 2.97
N MET A 157 14.30 8.78 2.18
CA MET A 157 14.19 10.19 1.79
C MET A 157 13.75 10.40 0.34
N GLU A 158 13.88 9.38 -0.52
CA GLU A 158 13.59 9.50 -1.95
C GLU A 158 12.61 8.43 -2.42
N TYR A 159 11.56 8.85 -3.11
CA TYR A 159 10.51 7.98 -3.64
C TYR A 159 10.13 8.39 -5.05
N TYR A 160 9.66 7.42 -5.83
CA TYR A 160 8.82 7.70 -6.97
C TYR A 160 7.39 7.24 -6.69
N ILE A 161 6.42 8.10 -7.02
CA ILE A 161 5.01 7.75 -6.92
C ILE A 161 4.68 6.73 -7.99
N MET A 162 4.15 5.58 -7.59
CA MET A 162 3.51 4.61 -8.47
C MET A 162 2.01 4.71 -8.24
N ALA A 163 1.24 5.04 -9.28
CA ALA A 163 -0.23 5.16 -9.24
C ALA A 163 -0.78 5.02 -10.67
N PRO A 164 -0.70 3.83 -11.28
CA PRO A 164 -0.88 3.65 -12.72
C PRO A 164 -2.27 4.06 -13.23
N PRO A 165 -2.38 4.52 -14.50
CA PRO A 165 -3.56 5.23 -15.03
C PRO A 165 -4.69 4.32 -15.54
N ASN A 166 -4.57 3.00 -15.45
CA ASN A 166 -5.53 2.07 -16.04
C ASN A 166 -6.71 1.76 -15.10
N GLY A 167 -7.06 2.69 -14.21
CA GLY A 167 -8.26 2.58 -13.37
C GLY A 167 -9.52 2.91 -14.17
N PRO A 168 -10.72 2.57 -13.63
CA PRO A 168 -12.00 2.96 -14.23
C PRO A 168 -12.16 4.48 -14.40
N MET A 169 -13.14 4.89 -15.21
CA MET A 169 -13.47 6.30 -15.45
C MET A 169 -13.62 7.09 -14.14
N GLY A 170 -13.08 8.31 -14.09
CA GLY A 170 -13.09 9.14 -12.87
C GLY A 170 -11.98 8.81 -11.87
N GLN A 171 -10.86 8.22 -12.35
CA GLN A 171 -9.69 7.95 -11.52
C GLN A 171 -9.02 9.25 -11.06
N SER A 172 -8.66 9.34 -9.78
CA SER A 172 -7.82 10.40 -9.23
C SER A 172 -6.63 9.81 -8.47
N THR A 173 -5.43 10.34 -8.68
CA THR A 173 -4.24 9.97 -7.92
C THR A 173 -4.24 10.68 -6.57
N GLN A 174 -3.88 9.95 -5.51
CA GLN A 174 -3.75 10.46 -4.16
C GLN A 174 -2.40 10.06 -3.58
N ILE A 175 -1.75 11.01 -2.90
CA ILE A 175 -0.45 10.85 -2.25
C ILE A 175 -0.60 11.41 -0.84
N ILE A 176 -0.20 10.65 0.16
CA ILE A 176 -0.11 11.10 1.55
C ILE A 176 1.36 11.04 1.96
N LEU A 177 1.87 12.17 2.41
CA LEU A 177 3.21 12.32 2.95
C LEU A 177 3.09 12.41 4.46
N ILE A 178 3.93 11.70 5.20
CA ILE A 178 3.87 11.68 6.66
C ILE A 178 5.27 11.87 7.21
N SER A 179 5.45 12.91 8.02
CA SER A 179 6.66 13.04 8.82
C SER A 179 6.51 12.29 10.14
N LEU A 180 7.63 11.80 10.65
CA LEU A 180 7.67 10.93 11.83
C LEU A 180 8.24 11.71 13.02
N LYS A 181 9.53 11.50 13.32
CA LYS A 181 10.18 12.00 14.54
C LYS A 181 10.67 13.44 14.44
N SER A 182 10.99 13.90 13.23
CA SER A 182 11.64 15.20 12.98
C SER A 182 10.81 16.05 12.03
N LYS A 183 11.15 17.34 11.93
CA LYS A 183 10.60 18.19 10.88
C LYS A 183 11.20 17.75 9.54
N ALA A 184 10.36 17.47 8.55
CA ALA A 184 10.76 17.13 7.20
C ALA A 184 10.46 18.29 6.23
N ASP A 185 11.45 18.71 5.45
CA ASP A 185 11.27 19.57 4.29
C ASP A 185 11.25 18.71 3.03
N ILE A 186 10.19 18.84 2.22
CA ILE A 186 9.84 17.91 1.15
C ILE A 186 9.64 18.67 -0.15
N ASN A 187 10.25 18.16 -1.22
CA ASN A 187 10.06 18.61 -2.60
C ASN A 187 9.41 17.50 -3.43
N LEU A 188 8.33 17.84 -4.14
CA LEU A 188 7.66 16.95 -5.08
C LEU A 188 7.77 17.51 -6.49
N TYR A 189 8.40 16.75 -7.38
CA TYR A 189 8.54 17.07 -8.80
C TYR A 189 7.40 16.41 -9.57
N VAL A 190 6.30 17.14 -9.78
CA VAL A 190 5.04 16.54 -10.23
C VAL A 190 5.04 16.22 -11.72
N THR A 191 4.51 15.05 -12.08
CA THR A 191 4.42 14.60 -13.48
C THR A 191 3.10 14.94 -14.18
N GLY A 192 2.15 15.50 -13.44
CA GLY A 192 0.87 16.01 -13.91
C GLY A 192 0.46 17.26 -13.12
N SER A 193 -0.61 17.92 -13.56
CA SER A 193 -1.11 19.12 -12.88
C SER A 193 -1.65 18.77 -11.49
N VAL A 194 -1.37 19.60 -10.50
CA VAL A 194 -1.83 19.44 -9.11
C VAL A 194 -2.36 20.77 -8.61
N THR A 195 -3.47 20.76 -7.87
CA THR A 195 -3.90 21.95 -7.12
C THR A 195 -3.67 21.69 -5.64
N SER A 196 -2.88 22.55 -4.99
CA SER A 196 -2.53 22.43 -3.58
C SER A 196 -2.50 23.82 -2.95
N ASN A 197 -3.17 23.99 -1.81
CA ASN A 197 -3.26 25.26 -1.08
C ASN A 197 -3.77 26.43 -1.94
N GLY A 198 -4.78 26.16 -2.78
CA GLY A 198 -5.33 27.15 -3.71
C GLY A 198 -4.42 27.53 -4.87
N ARG A 199 -3.19 27.01 -4.93
CA ARG A 199 -2.26 27.20 -6.06
C ARG A 199 -2.34 26.01 -7.01
N LYS A 200 -2.39 26.29 -8.31
CA LYS A 200 -2.22 25.31 -9.36
C LYS A 200 -0.73 25.17 -9.70
N TYR A 201 -0.26 23.93 -9.76
CA TYR A 201 1.04 23.51 -10.23
C TYR A 201 0.84 22.73 -11.52
N SER A 202 1.59 23.08 -12.55
CA SER A 202 1.64 22.43 -13.84
C SER A 202 2.63 21.27 -13.80
N LYS A 203 2.51 20.35 -14.76
CA LYS A 203 3.50 19.30 -14.97
C LYS A 203 4.93 19.88 -15.04
N GLY A 204 5.85 19.27 -14.28
CA GLY A 204 7.25 19.69 -14.21
C GLY A 204 7.54 20.78 -13.18
N GLU A 205 6.51 21.41 -12.59
CA GLU A 205 6.71 22.29 -11.44
C GLU A 205 7.01 21.50 -10.16
N THR A 206 7.54 22.20 -9.16
CA THR A 206 7.85 21.62 -7.85
C THR A 206 6.88 22.14 -6.80
N ILE A 207 6.31 21.22 -6.01
CA ILE A 207 5.61 21.54 -4.78
C ILE A 207 6.61 21.41 -3.64
N THR A 208 6.82 22.48 -2.88
CA THR A 208 7.65 22.47 -1.67
C THR A 208 6.74 22.64 -0.45
N LEU A 209 6.93 21.78 0.54
CA LEU A 209 6.21 21.84 1.81
C LEU A 209 7.10 21.36 2.95
N ASN A 210 6.73 21.71 4.17
CA ASN A 210 7.35 21.19 5.38
C ASN A 210 6.31 20.48 6.24
N LEU A 211 6.69 19.42 6.92
CA LEU A 211 5.86 18.70 7.89
C LEU A 211 6.57 18.69 9.23
N MET A 212 5.90 19.10 10.29
CA MET A 212 6.35 18.92 11.67
C MET A 212 6.26 17.44 12.04
N PRO A 213 6.92 16.99 13.14
CA PRO A 213 6.79 15.62 13.61
C PRO A 213 5.33 15.17 13.71
N ASN A 214 5.02 13.98 13.19
CA ASN A 214 3.68 13.39 13.10
C ASN A 214 2.66 14.15 12.25
N GLU A 215 3.05 15.21 11.53
CA GLU A 215 2.18 15.82 10.53
C GLU A 215 2.16 15.00 9.25
N SER A 216 0.99 14.98 8.63
CA SER A 216 0.72 14.41 7.33
C SER A 216 0.12 15.46 6.40
N PHE A 217 0.29 15.26 5.10
CA PHE A 217 -0.27 16.13 4.07
C PHE A 217 -0.71 15.32 2.85
N GLU A 218 -1.92 15.59 2.38
CA GLU A 218 -2.51 14.92 1.24
C GLU A 218 -2.40 15.77 -0.04
N ILE A 219 -1.97 15.14 -1.12
CA ILE A 219 -2.00 15.68 -2.48
C ILE A 219 -2.95 14.83 -3.32
N ARG A 220 -3.83 15.50 -4.06
CA ARG A 220 -4.81 14.87 -4.96
C ARG A 220 -4.76 15.50 -6.34
N SER A 221 -4.85 14.66 -7.37
CA SER A 221 -4.99 15.10 -8.77
C SER A 221 -5.91 14.21 -9.58
N GLN A 222 -6.58 14.80 -10.57
CA GLN A 222 -7.30 14.06 -11.62
C GLN A 222 -6.36 13.60 -12.75
N GLU A 223 -5.13 14.10 -12.77
CA GLU A 223 -4.09 13.62 -13.67
C GLU A 223 -3.28 12.49 -13.01
N ASN A 224 -2.69 11.64 -13.84
CA ASN A 224 -1.78 10.60 -13.39
C ASN A 224 -0.48 11.22 -12.84
N LEU A 225 -0.21 11.00 -11.55
CA LEU A 225 1.02 11.46 -10.90
C LEU A 225 2.12 10.38 -10.83
N SER A 226 1.96 9.25 -11.51
CA SER A 226 3.01 8.23 -11.60
C SER A 226 4.32 8.83 -12.11
N GLY A 227 5.42 8.47 -11.47
CA GLY A 227 6.76 9.01 -11.73
C GLY A 227 7.04 10.36 -11.08
N THR A 228 6.10 10.94 -10.32
CA THR A 228 6.38 12.09 -9.46
C THR A 228 7.50 11.71 -8.50
N LYS A 229 8.58 12.49 -8.48
CA LYS A 229 9.70 12.26 -7.56
C LYS A 229 9.43 13.00 -6.26
N VAL A 230 9.55 12.32 -5.13
CA VAL A 230 9.51 12.92 -3.79
C VAL A 230 10.92 12.88 -3.23
N VAL A 231 11.40 14.02 -2.73
CA VAL A 231 12.70 14.15 -2.06
C VAL A 231 12.49 14.88 -0.75
N ALA A 232 12.88 14.24 0.34
CA ALA A 232 12.85 14.80 1.70
C ALA A 232 14.27 14.93 2.27
N ASN A 233 14.42 15.73 3.32
CA ASN A 233 15.68 15.82 4.09
C ASN A 233 15.70 14.92 5.34
N GLN A 234 14.64 14.15 5.57
CA GLN A 234 14.43 13.21 6.67
C GLN A 234 13.63 12.02 6.16
N ASP A 235 13.68 10.90 6.87
CA ASP A 235 12.87 9.73 6.52
C ASP A 235 11.38 10.05 6.72
N ILE A 236 10.59 9.77 5.69
CA ILE A 236 9.15 10.00 5.68
C ILE A 236 8.41 8.75 5.25
N ALA A 237 7.16 8.59 5.66
CA ALA A 237 6.29 7.60 5.02
C ALA A 237 5.60 8.25 3.82
N VAL A 238 5.55 7.52 2.70
CA VAL A 238 4.80 7.91 1.51
C VAL A 238 3.78 6.83 1.22
N ILE A 239 2.51 7.20 1.26
CA ILE A 239 1.41 6.34 0.84
C ILE A 239 0.89 6.90 -0.47
N ALA A 240 0.74 6.06 -1.48
CA ALA A 240 0.24 6.48 -2.78
C ALA A 240 -0.82 5.51 -3.26
N GLY A 241 -1.64 6.01 -4.18
CA GLY A 241 -2.76 5.24 -4.66
C GLY A 241 -3.61 5.99 -5.65
N PHE A 242 -4.74 5.40 -5.93
CA PHE A 242 -5.76 6.02 -6.76
C PHE A 242 -7.15 5.66 -6.30
N THR A 243 -8.09 6.51 -6.65
CA THR A 243 -9.51 6.35 -6.33
C THR A 243 -10.29 6.38 -7.62
N PHE A 244 -11.33 5.58 -7.77
CA PHE A 244 -12.19 5.59 -8.96
C PHE A 244 -13.65 5.43 -8.57
N SER A 245 -14.57 5.75 -9.50
CA SER A 245 -16.00 5.50 -9.29
C SER A 245 -16.46 4.27 -10.08
N GLN A 246 -17.09 3.33 -9.39
CA GLN A 246 -17.90 2.29 -10.01
C GLN A 246 -19.35 2.78 -10.08
N ASN A 247 -19.93 2.72 -11.29
CA ASN A 247 -21.35 2.94 -11.53
C ASN A 247 -21.91 4.29 -11.01
N ASN A 248 -21.11 5.36 -11.03
CA ASN A 248 -21.49 6.73 -10.62
C ASN A 248 -21.99 6.88 -9.17
N ALA A 249 -21.82 5.87 -8.30
CA ALA A 249 -22.31 5.90 -6.92
C ALA A 249 -21.34 5.27 -5.90
N GLU A 250 -20.49 4.33 -6.30
CA GLU A 250 -19.54 3.66 -5.42
C GLU A 250 -18.14 4.18 -5.72
N SER A 251 -17.37 4.57 -4.70
CA SER A 251 -15.99 5.04 -4.88
C SER A 251 -15.04 4.03 -4.26
N CYS A 252 -14.23 3.38 -5.09
CA CYS A 252 -13.23 2.42 -4.65
C CYS A 252 -11.86 3.11 -4.62
N SER A 253 -10.93 2.55 -3.86
CA SER A 253 -9.56 3.06 -3.79
C SER A 253 -8.57 1.93 -3.61
N HIS A 254 -7.36 2.18 -4.10
CA HIS A 254 -6.21 1.32 -3.87
C HIS A 254 -5.05 2.14 -3.37
N PHE A 255 -4.62 1.89 -2.14
CA PHE A 255 -3.51 2.55 -1.49
C PHE A 255 -2.45 1.55 -1.05
N TYR A 256 -1.19 1.97 -1.12
CA TYR A 256 -0.08 1.20 -0.60
C TYR A 256 1.01 2.10 -0.07
N GLY A 257 1.68 1.62 0.98
CA GLY A 257 2.95 2.19 1.41
C GLY A 257 3.97 2.03 0.29
N LEU A 258 4.68 3.11 -0.04
CA LEU A 258 5.78 3.07 -0.99
C LEU A 258 7.08 2.76 -0.26
N TRP A 259 7.91 2.00 -0.95
CA TRP A 259 9.27 1.72 -0.56
C TRP A 259 10.21 2.81 -1.11
N PRO A 260 11.17 3.31 -0.31
CA PRO A 260 12.14 4.30 -0.79
C PRO A 260 12.99 3.71 -1.91
N ILE A 261 13.51 4.56 -2.80
CA ILE A 261 14.33 4.15 -3.95
C ILE A 261 15.51 3.26 -3.52
N THR A 262 16.09 3.53 -2.34
CA THR A 262 17.21 2.78 -1.77
C THR A 262 16.87 1.34 -1.41
N SER A 263 15.59 1.02 -1.22
CA SER A 263 15.14 -0.34 -0.91
C SER A 263 14.62 -1.10 -2.13
N TRP A 264 14.72 -0.53 -3.34
CA TRP A 264 14.30 -1.21 -4.56
C TRP A 264 15.23 -2.39 -4.89
N ARG A 265 14.69 -3.40 -5.56
CA ARG A 265 15.39 -4.66 -5.84
C ARG A 265 15.57 -4.87 -7.33
N THR A 266 16.50 -5.75 -7.69
CA THR A 266 16.81 -6.04 -9.09
C THR A 266 16.13 -7.30 -9.61
N TYR A 267 15.56 -8.12 -8.73
CA TYR A 267 14.95 -9.40 -9.07
C TYR A 267 13.59 -9.58 -8.35
N PHE A 268 12.60 -10.08 -9.10
CA PHE A 268 11.27 -10.39 -8.60
C PHE A 268 10.76 -11.67 -9.25
N LEU A 269 10.02 -12.47 -8.48
CA LEU A 269 9.31 -13.64 -8.95
C LEU A 269 7.83 -13.52 -8.58
N ILE A 270 6.96 -13.54 -9.59
CA ILE A 270 5.52 -13.53 -9.41
C ILE A 270 4.99 -14.93 -9.75
N PRO A 271 4.40 -15.68 -8.80
CA PRO A 271 3.91 -17.04 -9.03
C PRO A 271 2.83 -17.09 -10.13
N GLY A 272 2.83 -18.13 -10.96
CA GLY A 272 1.89 -18.27 -12.08
C GLY A 272 0.43 -18.35 -11.63
N ASP A 273 0.14 -18.99 -10.50
CA ASP A 273 -1.21 -19.09 -9.93
C ASP A 273 -1.77 -17.74 -9.47
N SER A 274 -0.88 -16.76 -9.23
CA SER A 274 -1.30 -15.40 -8.93
C SER A 274 -1.64 -14.61 -10.19
N ILE A 275 -1.21 -15.05 -11.38
CA ILE A 275 -1.41 -14.33 -12.65
C ILE A 275 -2.66 -14.85 -13.34
N GLN A 276 -3.64 -13.98 -13.59
CA GLN A 276 -4.72 -14.27 -14.54
C GLN A 276 -4.35 -13.70 -15.91
N SER A 277 -4.00 -14.57 -16.86
CA SER A 277 -3.61 -14.12 -18.21
C SER A 277 -4.77 -13.37 -18.89
N GLU A 278 -4.42 -12.49 -19.83
CA GLU A 278 -5.30 -11.58 -20.60
C GLU A 278 -5.79 -10.32 -19.88
N ASN A 279 -5.77 -10.31 -18.54
CA ASN A 279 -6.39 -9.25 -17.75
C ASN A 279 -5.47 -8.60 -16.72
N ASP A 280 -4.39 -9.27 -16.33
CA ASP A 280 -3.41 -8.72 -15.40
C ASP A 280 -2.40 -7.80 -16.11
N ILE A 281 -2.00 -6.74 -15.42
CA ILE A 281 -0.91 -5.85 -15.81
C ILE A 281 0.08 -5.79 -14.66
N VAL A 282 1.35 -6.06 -14.96
CA VAL A 282 2.46 -5.86 -14.04
C VAL A 282 3.17 -4.57 -14.42
N TYR A 283 3.13 -3.59 -13.53
CA TYR A 283 3.86 -2.34 -13.66
C TYR A 283 5.23 -2.47 -13.04
N VAL A 284 6.22 -1.92 -13.73
CA VAL A 284 7.59 -1.82 -13.25
C VAL A 284 8.01 -0.36 -13.31
N MET A 285 8.67 0.14 -12.27
CA MET A 285 9.25 1.48 -12.27
C MET A 285 10.73 1.39 -11.91
N ALA A 286 11.55 2.13 -12.63
CA ALA A 286 13.00 2.09 -12.48
C ALA A 286 13.53 3.28 -11.69
N SER A 287 14.47 3.03 -10.78
CA SER A 287 15.11 4.08 -9.97
C SER A 287 15.97 5.03 -10.79
N GLN A 288 16.55 4.48 -11.86
CA GLN A 288 17.34 5.14 -12.88
C GLN A 288 17.07 4.50 -14.25
N ASN A 289 17.75 4.93 -15.30
CA ASN A 289 17.62 4.27 -16.60
C ASN A 289 18.13 2.83 -16.51
N THR A 290 17.28 1.88 -16.89
CA THR A 290 17.44 0.46 -16.57
C THR A 290 16.92 -0.40 -17.70
N THR A 291 17.68 -1.45 -18.01
CA THR A 291 17.23 -2.55 -18.86
C THR A 291 16.54 -3.59 -18.00
N ILE A 292 15.28 -3.88 -18.29
CA ILE A 292 14.49 -4.92 -17.62
C ILE A 292 14.35 -6.11 -18.57
N THR A 293 14.70 -7.29 -18.08
CA THR A 293 14.46 -8.57 -18.76
C THR A 293 13.45 -9.36 -17.96
N TYR A 294 12.37 -9.80 -18.59
CA TYR A 294 11.37 -10.64 -17.95
C TYR A 294 11.13 -11.92 -18.74
N LYS A 295 10.81 -12.99 -18.02
CA LYS A 295 10.51 -14.32 -18.59
C LYS A 295 9.16 -14.80 -18.12
N SER A 296 8.35 -15.26 -19.07
CA SER A 296 7.08 -15.94 -18.85
C SER A 296 7.03 -17.15 -19.79
N GLY A 297 6.93 -18.35 -19.22
CA GLY A 297 7.08 -19.59 -19.96
C GLY A 297 8.46 -19.71 -20.60
N THR A 298 8.50 -20.03 -21.90
CA THR A 298 9.74 -20.11 -22.69
C THR A 298 10.17 -18.77 -23.30
N GLY A 299 9.34 -17.74 -23.20
CA GLY A 299 9.60 -16.42 -23.76
C GLY A 299 10.49 -15.58 -22.85
N GLN A 300 11.45 -14.88 -23.44
CA GLN A 300 12.24 -13.83 -22.80
C GLN A 300 12.06 -12.54 -23.58
N VAL A 301 11.74 -11.45 -22.87
CA VAL A 301 11.58 -10.12 -23.44
C VAL A 301 12.42 -9.14 -22.66
N THR A 302 12.98 -8.17 -23.36
CA THR A 302 13.78 -7.08 -22.78
C THR A 302 13.14 -5.75 -23.13
N MET A 303 13.11 -4.82 -22.18
CA MET A 303 12.60 -3.47 -22.36
C MET A 303 13.49 -2.46 -21.63
N GLU A 304 13.61 -1.27 -22.21
CA GLU A 304 14.29 -0.14 -21.58
C GLU A 304 13.28 0.71 -20.81
N VAL A 305 13.60 1.02 -19.55
CA VAL A 305 12.75 1.85 -18.68
C VAL A 305 13.58 2.98 -18.11
N GLY A 306 13.15 4.22 -18.38
CA GLY A 306 13.80 5.41 -17.83
C GLY A 306 13.52 5.62 -16.33
N ALA A 307 14.36 6.41 -15.67
CA ALA A 307 14.18 6.80 -14.27
C ALA A 307 12.76 7.35 -13.99
N GLY A 308 12.06 6.80 -13.00
CA GLY A 308 10.70 7.19 -12.63
C GLY A 308 9.65 6.91 -13.71
N LYS A 309 10.00 6.21 -14.81
CA LYS A 309 9.04 5.84 -15.85
C LYS A 309 8.40 4.50 -15.53
N LEU A 310 7.14 4.37 -15.93
CA LEU A 310 6.40 3.13 -15.84
C LEU A 310 6.62 2.27 -17.09
N GLY A 311 7.19 1.10 -16.90
CA GLY A 311 7.07 -0.02 -17.83
C GLY A 311 5.80 -0.83 -17.54
N GLN A 312 5.28 -1.50 -18.56
CA GLN A 312 4.14 -2.41 -18.44
C GLN A 312 4.52 -3.77 -19.01
N ILE A 313 4.29 -4.80 -18.22
CA ILE A 313 4.39 -6.20 -18.61
C ILE A 313 2.97 -6.76 -18.60
N LYS A 314 2.55 -7.37 -19.72
CA LYS A 314 1.27 -8.04 -19.85
C LYS A 314 1.51 -9.55 -19.93
N PRO A 315 1.33 -10.30 -18.82
CA PRO A 315 1.48 -11.74 -18.84
C PRO A 315 0.46 -12.37 -19.81
N THR A 316 0.95 -13.21 -20.71
CA THR A 316 0.12 -13.91 -21.70
C THR A 316 -0.13 -15.37 -21.32
N GLN A 317 0.47 -15.85 -20.24
CA GLN A 317 0.41 -17.24 -19.78
C GLN A 317 0.30 -17.31 -18.26
N PHE A 318 -0.32 -18.38 -17.75
CA PHE A 318 -0.39 -18.74 -16.33
C PHE A 318 0.93 -19.39 -15.85
N THR A 319 2.06 -18.77 -16.15
CA THR A 319 3.39 -19.26 -15.76
C THR A 319 4.07 -18.25 -14.84
N PRO A 320 5.00 -18.68 -13.96
CA PRO A 320 5.74 -17.74 -13.13
C PRO A 320 6.42 -16.67 -13.98
N LEU A 321 6.24 -15.41 -13.58
CA LEU A 321 6.89 -14.26 -14.20
C LEU A 321 8.13 -13.92 -13.38
N SER A 322 9.31 -14.15 -13.96
CA SER A 322 10.57 -13.63 -13.39
C SER A 322 10.91 -12.31 -14.04
N ILE A 323 11.32 -11.34 -13.24
CA ILE A 323 11.71 -10.00 -13.69
C ILE A 323 13.09 -9.72 -13.12
N GLN A 324 14.03 -9.41 -14.00
CA GLN A 324 15.40 -9.04 -13.66
C GLN A 324 15.73 -7.68 -14.26
N SER A 325 16.55 -6.91 -13.56
CA SER A 325 16.95 -5.57 -13.96
C SER A 325 18.38 -5.27 -13.53
N ASN A 326 19.07 -4.38 -14.23
CA ASN A 326 20.44 -4.00 -13.89
C ASN A 326 20.52 -2.95 -12.75
N HIS A 327 19.41 -2.27 -12.44
CA HIS A 327 19.29 -1.39 -11.27
C HIS A 327 17.94 -1.59 -10.57
N GLY A 328 17.82 -1.08 -9.34
CA GLY A 328 16.62 -1.25 -8.53
C GLY A 328 15.34 -0.82 -9.25
N ILE A 329 14.34 -1.69 -9.20
CA ILE A 329 12.98 -1.43 -9.65
C ILE A 329 11.98 -1.68 -8.52
N GLN A 330 10.81 -1.07 -8.64
CA GLN A 330 9.61 -1.44 -7.90
C GLN A 330 8.62 -2.12 -8.84
N VAL A 331 7.91 -3.13 -8.33
CA VAL A 331 6.94 -3.93 -9.09
C VAL A 331 5.58 -3.89 -8.42
N LEU A 332 4.54 -3.60 -9.20
CA LEU A 332 3.14 -3.62 -8.76
C LEU A 332 2.32 -4.45 -9.74
N ARG A 333 1.52 -5.38 -9.22
CA ARG A 333 0.54 -6.14 -10.02
C ARG A 333 -0.85 -5.52 -9.91
N TYR A 334 -1.57 -5.51 -11.03
CA TYR A 334 -2.97 -5.13 -11.15
C TYR A 334 -3.75 -6.24 -11.87
N GLY A 335 -4.87 -6.70 -11.29
CA GLY A 335 -5.75 -7.72 -11.90
C GLY A 335 -7.25 -7.39 -11.76
N LEU A 336 -8.10 -8.10 -12.53
CA LEU A 336 -9.55 -7.83 -12.61
C LEU A 336 -10.36 -8.21 -11.35
N LYS A 337 -9.78 -9.01 -10.44
CA LYS A 337 -10.19 -9.01 -9.04
C LYS A 337 -9.25 -8.05 -8.32
N PRO A 338 -9.73 -7.00 -7.65
CA PRO A 338 -8.89 -5.92 -7.16
C PRO A 338 -8.04 -6.39 -5.97
N THR A 339 -6.93 -7.07 -6.24
CA THR A 339 -5.85 -7.29 -5.30
C THR A 339 -4.62 -6.57 -5.82
N TYR A 340 -4.17 -5.57 -5.07
CA TYR A 340 -2.97 -4.79 -5.35
C TYR A 340 -1.94 -5.18 -4.32
N GLU A 341 -0.89 -5.85 -4.76
CA GLU A 341 0.17 -6.30 -3.88
C GLU A 341 1.48 -5.71 -4.39
N ASN A 342 2.18 -5.00 -3.50
CA ASN A 342 3.61 -4.75 -3.69
C ASN A 342 4.30 -6.12 -3.62
N VAL A 343 4.91 -6.55 -4.72
CA VAL A 343 5.66 -7.80 -4.74
C VAL A 343 6.98 -7.55 -4.02
N ALA A 344 7.22 -8.23 -2.90
CA ALA A 344 8.52 -8.17 -2.22
C ALA A 344 9.58 -8.85 -3.10
N GLY A 345 10.66 -8.14 -3.44
CA GLY A 345 11.78 -8.68 -4.21
C GLY A 345 12.84 -9.30 -3.31
N GLU A 346 13.45 -10.40 -3.74
CA GLU A 346 14.61 -11.00 -3.08
C GLU A 346 15.91 -10.31 -3.53
N ALA A 347 16.91 -10.23 -2.63
CA ALA A 347 18.24 -9.80 -3.00
C ALA A 347 18.94 -10.92 -3.78
N SER A 348 19.42 -10.66 -5.00
CA SER A 348 20.29 -11.61 -5.69
C SER A 348 21.63 -11.65 -4.96
N ALA A 349 22.04 -12.83 -4.46
CA ALA A 349 23.42 -13.07 -4.10
C ALA A 349 24.28 -12.92 -5.37
N SER A 350 25.03 -11.82 -5.47
CA SER A 350 26.09 -11.71 -6.46
C SER A 350 27.23 -12.64 -6.03
N GLY A 351 27.51 -13.65 -6.85
CA GLY A 351 28.76 -14.41 -6.80
C GLY A 351 29.95 -13.58 -7.27
#